data_AF-A0A6A5YYF3-F1
#
_entry.id   AF-A0A6A5YYF3-F1
#
_cell.length_a   1.000
_cell.length_b   1.000
_cell.length_c   1.000
_cell.angle_alpha   90.00
_cell.angle_beta   90.00
_cell.angle_gamma   90.00
#
_symmetry.space_group_name_H-M   'P 1'
#
loop_
_entity.id
_entity.type
_entity.pdbx_description
1 polymer ?
#
loop_
_entity_poly.entity_id
_entity_poly.type
_entity_poly.pdbx_seq_one_letter_code
_entity_poly.pdbx_strand_id
1 'polypeptide(L)'
;MSMGNESRQNVKWVEGVRGLASFFVVVTHLCRAWDYELWFPRAGDENAAPRLLQLPFLRVPWQGRIGVTMFAFLTGFVCAIKPLRQVKSGNLNGALATLGKSAFRRPPRFILPSTFALVLAWFIAQLHGFKVSLRTDSQWLRASSPEIGDIWTEIPRLFHNFQTVWINGRQEYDDHQWALLPLLQGAFTIYVTLFATVFMKNRCRIFTVFVLFSWYWLSPFPEKETFECQFLWGVLLCDIRDDPIFRNFVTNHPKIRRALQIIFITLGIYVAGFPGEHPEWAGWSRQLIYVGDYIFPPGTTNYAKRWSAVGWDLCALGIVLSPTLQDLFSNRIFMWLGRNSFAVYLTHGTLLRVVLCRMIYGWSGEPWVVDKDEEGNPVYHWLERGGTFTFMISIPVWFALLYTSAHLWTTYIDNACARITLWLEKTMFEEEDEKNSMQLA
;
A
#
# COMPACT_ATOMS: atom_id res chain seq x y z
N MET A 1 -5.74 31.75 17.07
CA MET A 1 -5.78 31.44 15.61
C MET A 1 -4.75 30.39 15.14
N SER A 2 -3.75 29.95 15.93
CA SER A 2 -2.71 29.00 15.45
C SER A 2 -3.07 27.50 15.57
N MET A 3 -3.83 27.06 16.58
CA MET A 3 -4.16 25.63 16.78
C MET A 3 -4.99 25.02 15.63
N GLY A 4 -5.83 25.82 14.97
CA GLY A 4 -6.63 25.37 13.82
C GLY A 4 -5.80 25.12 12.56
N ASN A 5 -4.68 25.83 12.39
CA ASN A 5 -3.81 25.68 11.23
C ASN A 5 -2.81 24.52 11.43
N GLU A 6 -2.26 24.39 12.64
CA GLU A 6 -1.42 23.25 13.03
C GLU A 6 -2.17 21.93 12.94
N SER A 7 -3.42 21.85 13.43
CA SER A 7 -4.23 20.63 13.36
C SER A 7 -4.57 20.17 11.93
N ARG A 8 -4.56 21.12 10.97
CA ARG A 8 -4.83 20.90 9.54
C ARG A 8 -3.56 20.52 8.77
N GLN A 9 -2.40 21.11 9.08
CA GLN A 9 -1.09 20.63 8.62
C GLN A 9 -0.78 19.21 9.12
N ASN A 10 -1.21 18.93 10.35
CA ASN A 10 -1.03 17.65 11.05
C ASN A 10 -1.74 16.43 10.41
N VAL A 11 -2.58 16.63 9.40
CA VAL A 11 -3.22 15.53 8.62
C VAL A 11 -2.71 15.49 7.17
N LYS A 12 -2.20 16.61 6.64
CA LYS A 12 -1.74 16.70 5.24
C LYS A 12 -0.55 15.81 4.93
N TRP A 13 0.38 15.67 5.88
CA TRP A 13 1.54 14.79 5.70
C TRP A 13 1.14 13.34 5.44
N VAL A 14 0.02 12.89 5.99
CA VAL A 14 -0.53 11.53 5.82
C VAL A 14 -0.90 11.30 4.35
N GLU A 15 -1.51 12.29 3.70
CA GLU A 15 -1.78 12.26 2.26
C GLU A 15 -0.47 12.21 1.46
N GLY A 16 0.53 13.00 1.85
CA GLY A 16 1.85 12.99 1.21
C GLY A 16 2.57 11.64 1.29
N VAL A 17 2.58 11.04 2.47
CA VAL A 17 3.13 9.69 2.69
C VAL A 17 2.37 8.64 1.89
N ARG A 18 1.05 8.77 1.75
CA ARG A 18 0.24 7.92 0.87
C ARG A 18 0.70 8.01 -0.59
N GLY A 19 1.04 9.22 -1.05
CA GLY A 19 1.58 9.45 -2.39
C GLY A 19 2.95 8.78 -2.59
N LEU A 20 3.84 8.91 -1.61
CA LEU A 20 5.13 8.21 -1.63
C LEU A 20 4.96 6.69 -1.66
N ALA A 21 4.03 6.16 -0.86
CA ALA A 21 3.73 4.72 -0.83
C ALA A 21 3.26 4.21 -2.21
N SER A 22 2.34 4.92 -2.88
CA SER A 22 1.92 4.55 -4.24
C SER A 22 3.08 4.59 -5.24
N PHE A 23 3.96 5.58 -5.13
CA PHE A 23 5.13 5.66 -6.02
C PHE A 23 6.07 4.46 -5.82
N PHE A 24 6.36 4.08 -4.57
CA PHE A 24 7.18 2.89 -4.27
C PHE A 24 6.56 1.59 -4.80
N VAL A 25 5.24 1.42 -4.69
CA VAL A 25 4.55 0.26 -5.28
C VAL A 25 4.78 0.22 -6.79
N VAL A 26 4.56 1.32 -7.50
CA VAL A 26 4.75 1.39 -8.96
C VAL A 26 6.18 1.07 -9.37
N VAL A 27 7.17 1.72 -8.73
CA VAL A 27 8.60 1.49 -9.01
C VAL A 27 8.97 0.03 -8.80
N THR A 28 8.38 -0.63 -7.82
CA THR A 28 8.64 -2.04 -7.55
C THR A 28 8.11 -2.93 -8.65
N HIS A 29 6.92 -2.65 -9.18
CA HIS A 29 6.42 -3.44 -10.31
C HIS A 29 7.27 -3.25 -11.56
N LEU A 30 7.87 -2.06 -11.76
CA LEU A 30 8.87 -1.86 -12.80
C LEU A 30 10.12 -2.72 -12.55
N CYS A 31 10.68 -2.69 -11.33
CA CYS A 31 11.85 -3.50 -10.98
C CYS A 31 11.55 -5.00 -11.05
N ARG A 32 10.38 -5.44 -10.59
CA ARG A 32 9.96 -6.85 -10.66
C ARG A 32 9.79 -7.34 -12.10
N ALA A 33 9.36 -6.46 -13.00
CA ALA A 33 9.21 -6.77 -14.41
C ALA A 33 10.57 -6.84 -15.14
N TRP A 34 11.49 -5.91 -14.90
CA TRP A 34 12.69 -5.76 -15.76
C TRP A 34 14.05 -5.87 -15.06
N ASP A 35 14.11 -5.79 -13.73
CA ASP A 35 15.35 -5.85 -12.94
C ASP A 35 15.14 -6.56 -11.58
N TYR A 36 14.80 -7.85 -11.64
CA TYR A 36 14.46 -8.65 -10.46
C TYR A 36 15.65 -8.81 -9.49
N GLU A 37 16.88 -8.76 -9.99
CA GLU A 37 18.09 -8.84 -9.19
C GLU A 37 18.19 -7.77 -8.09
N LEU A 38 17.46 -6.64 -8.21
CA LEU A 38 17.42 -5.63 -7.14
C LEU A 38 16.84 -6.17 -5.81
N TRP A 39 16.17 -7.31 -5.84
CA TRP A 39 15.67 -8.00 -4.64
C TRP A 39 16.76 -8.70 -3.83
N PHE A 40 17.89 -8.98 -4.48
CA PHE A 40 19.06 -9.63 -3.92
C PHE A 40 19.96 -8.57 -3.27
N PRO A 41 20.79 -8.92 -2.28
CA PRO A 41 21.77 -8.00 -1.72
C PRO A 41 22.99 -7.78 -2.63
N ARG A 42 23.18 -8.61 -3.67
CA ARG A 42 24.30 -8.57 -4.62
C ARG A 42 23.83 -8.84 -6.06
N ALA A 43 24.68 -8.58 -7.04
CA ALA A 43 24.35 -8.70 -8.46
C ALA A 43 24.31 -10.17 -8.95
N GLY A 44 23.25 -10.90 -8.61
CA GLY A 44 22.95 -12.24 -9.12
C GLY A 44 23.81 -13.40 -8.57
N ASP A 45 25.01 -13.10 -8.06
CA ASP A 45 25.95 -14.07 -7.48
C ASP A 45 26.37 -13.63 -6.06
N GLU A 46 26.57 -14.60 -5.17
CA GLU A 46 27.08 -14.40 -3.82
C GLU A 46 28.45 -13.69 -3.80
N ASN A 47 29.29 -13.94 -4.80
CA ASN A 47 30.63 -13.35 -4.91
C ASN A 47 30.65 -12.02 -5.67
N ALA A 48 29.58 -11.65 -6.36
CA ALA A 48 29.51 -10.40 -7.10
C ALA A 48 29.46 -9.17 -6.18
N ALA A 49 29.93 -8.03 -6.69
CA ALA A 49 29.78 -6.75 -5.99
C ALA A 49 28.31 -6.27 -6.06
N PRO A 50 27.78 -5.64 -5.00
CA PRO A 50 26.45 -5.05 -5.04
C PRO A 50 26.41 -3.84 -5.98
N ARG A 51 25.31 -3.72 -6.74
CA ARG A 51 24.98 -2.50 -7.48
C ARG A 51 24.56 -1.38 -6.51
N LEU A 52 24.68 -0.12 -6.94
CA LEU A 52 24.33 1.05 -6.12
C LEU A 52 22.93 0.95 -5.48
N LEU A 53 21.94 0.49 -6.25
CA LEU A 53 20.56 0.35 -5.80
C LEU A 53 20.30 -0.92 -4.95
N GLN A 54 21.29 -1.79 -4.79
CA GLN A 54 21.26 -2.95 -3.89
C GLN A 54 21.90 -2.64 -2.53
N LEU A 55 22.56 -1.49 -2.37
CA LEU A 55 23.15 -1.08 -1.10
C LEU A 55 22.07 -0.83 -0.04
N PRO A 56 22.38 -1.03 1.25
CA PRO A 56 21.47 -0.66 2.33
C PRO A 56 21.08 0.81 2.21
N PHE A 57 19.92 1.16 2.77
CA PHE A 57 19.27 2.47 2.63
C PHE A 57 18.73 2.80 1.23
N LEU A 58 19.58 2.75 0.20
CA LEU A 58 19.20 3.13 -1.17
C LEU A 58 18.24 2.13 -1.81
N ARG A 59 18.24 0.89 -1.34
CA ARG A 59 17.44 -0.19 -1.91
C ARG A 59 15.93 -0.12 -1.63
N VAL A 60 15.49 0.67 -0.64
CA VAL A 60 14.10 0.65 -0.15
C VAL A 60 13.04 0.91 -1.24
N PRO A 61 13.19 1.91 -2.14
CA PRO A 61 12.17 2.23 -3.14
C PRO A 61 11.92 1.13 -4.19
N TRP A 62 12.90 0.27 -4.45
CA TRP A 62 12.92 -0.65 -5.61
C TRP A 62 12.43 -2.06 -5.26
N GLN A 63 12.44 -2.42 -3.98
CA GLN A 63 12.06 -3.77 -3.50
C GLN A 63 10.59 -3.88 -3.07
N GLY A 64 9.91 -2.74 -2.89
CA GLY A 64 8.45 -2.59 -2.83
C GLY A 64 7.62 -3.26 -1.79
N ARG A 65 8.23 -3.92 -0.83
CA ARG A 65 7.48 -4.50 0.29
C ARG A 65 6.89 -3.39 1.17
N ILE A 66 7.63 -2.31 1.39
CA ILE A 66 7.24 -1.25 2.33
C ILE A 66 5.99 -0.48 1.90
N GLY A 67 5.68 -0.39 0.60
CA GLY A 67 4.54 0.39 0.11
C GLY A 67 3.21 -0.10 0.68
N VAL A 68 2.99 -1.42 0.69
CA VAL A 68 1.77 -2.03 1.23
C VAL A 68 1.68 -1.82 2.76
N THR A 69 2.80 -2.01 3.46
CA THR A 69 2.94 -1.73 4.91
C THR A 69 2.57 -0.28 5.24
N MET A 70 3.03 0.69 4.44
CA MET A 70 2.67 2.10 4.59
C MET A 70 1.15 2.30 4.44
N PHE A 71 0.50 1.70 3.43
CA PHE A 71 -0.95 1.81 3.26
C PHE A 71 -1.74 1.21 4.41
N ALA A 72 -1.28 0.09 4.97
CA ALA A 72 -1.89 -0.52 6.14
C ALA A 72 -1.81 0.41 7.36
N PHE A 73 -0.62 0.94 7.66
CA PHE A 73 -0.43 1.93 8.72
C PHE A 73 -1.30 3.17 8.55
N LEU A 74 -1.33 3.73 7.33
CA LEU A 74 -2.13 4.92 7.02
C LEU A 74 -3.63 4.65 7.20
N THR A 75 -4.09 3.43 6.92
CA THR A 75 -5.48 3.01 7.18
C THR A 75 -5.78 3.05 8.67
N GLY A 76 -4.89 2.50 9.51
CA GLY A 76 -4.93 2.64 10.97
C GLY A 76 -5.06 4.08 11.43
N PHE A 77 -4.10 4.90 11.00
CA PHE A 77 -3.98 6.29 11.42
C PHE A 77 -5.18 7.15 10.99
N VAL A 78 -5.62 7.06 9.74
CA VAL A 78 -6.72 7.86 9.19
C VAL A 78 -8.07 7.44 9.76
N CYS A 79 -8.30 6.15 9.99
CA CYS A 79 -9.55 5.69 10.60
C CYS A 79 -9.66 6.12 12.07
N ALA A 80 -8.54 6.23 12.79
CA ALA A 80 -8.52 6.59 14.20
C ALA A 80 -8.62 8.10 14.46
N ILE A 81 -8.04 8.94 13.58
CA ILE A 81 -7.82 10.36 13.90
C ILE A 81 -9.09 11.15 14.22
N LYS A 82 -10.17 10.97 13.46
CA LYS A 82 -11.40 11.75 13.64
C LYS A 82 -12.20 11.27 14.87
N PRO A 83 -12.49 9.96 15.04
CA PRO A 83 -13.17 9.47 16.24
C PRO A 83 -12.42 9.82 17.53
N LEU A 84 -11.09 9.62 17.56
CA LEU A 84 -10.30 9.90 18.77
C LEU A 84 -10.29 11.38 19.13
N ARG A 85 -10.25 12.28 18.15
CA ARG A 85 -10.39 13.73 18.38
C ARG A 85 -11.75 14.10 18.98
N GLN A 86 -12.84 13.49 18.50
CA GLN A 86 -14.19 13.73 19.01
C GLN A 86 -14.35 13.24 20.45
N VAL A 87 -13.83 12.05 20.78
CA VAL A 87 -13.81 11.54 22.17
C VAL A 87 -13.06 12.51 23.08
N LYS A 88 -11.91 13.03 22.65
CA LYS A 88 -11.12 13.99 23.43
C LYS A 88 -11.79 15.34 23.61
N SER A 89 -12.61 15.77 22.65
CA SER A 89 -13.43 16.98 22.78
C SER A 89 -14.72 16.76 23.58
N GLY A 90 -14.91 15.59 24.21
CA GLY A 90 -16.12 15.25 24.97
C GLY A 90 -17.33 14.88 24.10
N ASN A 91 -17.18 14.79 22.77
CA ASN A 91 -18.27 14.45 21.86
C ASN A 91 -18.28 12.95 21.55
N LEU A 92 -18.71 12.15 22.53
CA LEU A 92 -18.81 10.70 22.41
C LEU A 92 -19.83 10.26 21.35
N ASN A 93 -21.03 10.84 21.36
CA ASN A 93 -22.09 10.50 20.41
C ASN A 93 -21.65 10.78 18.97
N GLY A 94 -20.96 11.90 18.74
CA GLY A 94 -20.37 12.23 17.44
C GLY A 94 -19.26 11.27 17.01
N ALA A 95 -18.49 10.73 17.95
CA ALA A 95 -17.49 9.69 17.68
C ALA A 95 -18.13 8.37 17.24
N LEU A 96 -19.18 7.92 17.95
CA LEU A 96 -19.95 6.71 17.61
C LEU A 96 -20.62 6.84 16.24
N ALA A 97 -21.30 7.96 15.99
CA ALA A 97 -21.91 8.25 14.69
C ALA A 97 -20.86 8.29 13.56
N THR A 98 -19.67 8.84 13.85
CA THR A 98 -18.56 8.88 12.87
C THR A 98 -18.04 7.48 12.57
N LEU A 99 -17.89 6.60 13.57
CA LEU A 99 -17.49 5.21 13.37
C LEU A 99 -18.51 4.46 12.51
N GLY A 100 -19.80 4.54 12.83
CA GLY A 100 -20.88 3.90 12.07
C GLY A 100 -20.96 4.38 10.61
N LYS A 101 -21.01 5.70 10.39
CA LYS A 101 -21.01 6.30 9.03
C LYS A 101 -19.75 5.95 8.25
N SER A 102 -18.59 5.85 8.91
CA SER A 102 -17.33 5.46 8.25
C SER A 102 -17.31 3.99 7.85
N ALA A 103 -17.80 3.10 8.72
CA ALA A 103 -17.92 1.67 8.44
C ALA A 103 -18.84 1.41 7.24
N PHE A 104 -19.99 2.10 7.14
CA PHE A 104 -20.89 1.97 6.00
C PHE A 104 -20.29 2.48 4.68
N ARG A 105 -19.62 3.63 4.71
CA ARG A 105 -19.06 4.25 3.49
C ARG A 105 -17.82 3.52 2.95
N ARG A 106 -17.15 2.69 3.75
CA ARG A 106 -15.85 2.11 3.40
C ARG A 106 -15.96 1.04 2.29
N PRO A 107 -16.83 0.01 2.38
CA PRO A 107 -16.93 -1.00 1.33
C PRO A 107 -17.28 -0.42 -0.05
N PRO A 108 -18.31 0.44 -0.23
CA PRO A 108 -18.64 0.97 -1.56
C PRO A 108 -17.49 1.78 -2.18
N ARG A 109 -16.72 2.53 -1.37
CA ARG A 109 -15.57 3.30 -1.85
C ARG A 109 -14.41 2.44 -2.34
N PHE A 110 -14.28 1.21 -1.85
CA PHE A 110 -13.27 0.26 -2.31
C PHE A 110 -13.80 -0.58 -3.47
N ILE A 111 -15.01 -1.15 -3.32
CA ILE A 111 -15.62 -2.09 -4.26
C ILE A 111 -15.99 -1.42 -5.59
N LEU A 112 -16.62 -0.24 -5.57
CA LEU A 112 -17.11 0.37 -6.83
C LEU A 112 -15.95 0.72 -7.79
N PRO A 113 -14.92 1.48 -7.37
CA PRO A 113 -13.83 1.82 -8.29
C PRO A 113 -13.01 0.59 -8.70
N SER A 114 -12.78 -0.38 -7.81
CA SER A 114 -12.05 -1.59 -8.18
C SER A 114 -12.81 -2.45 -9.19
N THR A 115 -14.15 -2.47 -9.10
CA THR A 115 -15.01 -3.16 -10.08
C THR A 115 -14.94 -2.49 -11.45
N PHE A 116 -14.94 -1.16 -11.51
CA PHE A 116 -14.70 -0.45 -12.77
C PHE A 116 -13.33 -0.79 -13.36
N ALA A 117 -12.28 -0.87 -12.53
CA ALA A 117 -10.95 -1.26 -12.98
C ALA A 117 -10.90 -2.71 -13.48
N LEU A 118 -11.57 -3.63 -12.78
CA LEU A 118 -11.74 -5.03 -13.20
C LEU A 118 -12.42 -5.14 -14.56
N VAL A 119 -13.56 -4.46 -14.75
CA VAL A 119 -14.30 -4.47 -16.03
C VAL A 119 -13.47 -3.87 -17.16
N LEU A 120 -12.71 -2.81 -16.89
CA LEU A 120 -11.80 -2.21 -17.87
C LEU A 120 -10.66 -3.17 -18.25
N ALA A 121 -10.02 -3.81 -17.27
CA ALA A 121 -8.96 -4.79 -17.52
C ALA A 121 -9.50 -6.00 -18.29
N TRP A 122 -10.69 -6.49 -17.94
CA TRP A 122 -11.41 -7.55 -18.66
C TRP A 122 -11.67 -7.16 -20.12
N PHE A 123 -12.19 -5.95 -20.36
CA PHE A 123 -12.45 -5.45 -21.71
C PHE A 123 -11.17 -5.37 -22.55
N ILE A 124 -10.08 -4.86 -21.95
CA ILE A 124 -8.76 -4.80 -22.61
C ILE A 124 -8.23 -6.21 -22.91
N ALA A 125 -8.49 -7.18 -22.03
CA ALA A 125 -8.14 -8.57 -22.27
C ALA A 125 -8.88 -9.11 -23.49
N GLN A 126 -10.19 -8.90 -23.63
CA GLN A 126 -10.94 -9.35 -24.82
C GLN A 126 -10.41 -8.77 -26.15
N LEU A 127 -9.80 -7.57 -26.10
CA LEU A 127 -9.13 -6.95 -27.25
C LEU A 127 -7.70 -7.44 -27.47
N HIS A 128 -7.28 -8.54 -26.83
CA HIS A 128 -5.92 -9.08 -26.86
C HIS A 128 -4.87 -8.06 -26.38
N GLY A 129 -5.27 -7.18 -25.46
CA GLY A 129 -4.42 -6.14 -24.89
C GLY A 129 -3.17 -6.69 -24.19
N PHE A 130 -3.22 -7.89 -23.64
CA PHE A 130 -2.09 -8.53 -22.93
C PHE A 130 -1.23 -9.44 -23.82
N LYS A 131 -1.48 -9.51 -25.15
CA LYS A 131 -0.73 -10.40 -26.07
C LYS A 131 0.79 -10.16 -26.01
N VAL A 132 1.22 -8.90 -25.91
CA VAL A 132 2.65 -8.55 -25.85
C VAL A 132 3.27 -9.01 -24.52
N SER A 133 2.61 -8.73 -23.39
CA SER A 133 3.13 -9.09 -22.05
C SER A 133 3.22 -10.60 -21.82
N LEU A 134 2.39 -11.41 -22.51
CA LEU A 134 2.47 -12.87 -22.49
C LEU A 134 3.70 -13.43 -23.24
N ARG A 135 4.34 -12.63 -24.10
CA ARG A 135 5.43 -13.05 -25.00
C ARG A 135 6.78 -12.43 -24.67
N THR A 136 6.88 -11.70 -23.55
CA THR A 136 8.13 -11.05 -23.12
C THR A 136 9.11 -12.02 -22.48
N ASP A 137 10.38 -11.64 -22.45
CA ASP A 137 11.44 -12.32 -21.69
C ASP A 137 11.26 -12.24 -20.16
N SER A 138 10.43 -11.31 -19.67
CA SER A 138 10.08 -11.20 -18.25
C SER A 138 9.09 -12.28 -17.80
N GLN A 139 9.53 -13.19 -16.93
CA GLN A 139 8.67 -14.21 -16.33
C GLN A 139 7.49 -13.61 -15.55
N TRP A 140 7.72 -12.50 -14.83
CA TRP A 140 6.69 -11.87 -14.02
C TRP A 140 5.57 -11.26 -14.87
N LEU A 141 5.91 -10.62 -15.99
CA LEU A 141 4.91 -10.07 -16.91
C LEU A 141 4.02 -11.16 -17.51
N ARG A 142 4.62 -12.30 -17.87
CA ARG A 142 3.87 -13.46 -18.37
C ARG A 142 2.94 -14.04 -17.32
N ALA A 143 3.48 -14.33 -16.13
CA ALA A 143 2.71 -14.96 -15.05
C ALA A 143 1.58 -14.06 -14.50
N SER A 144 1.74 -12.74 -14.58
CA SER A 144 0.75 -11.77 -14.12
C SER A 144 -0.24 -11.33 -15.20
N SER A 145 -0.11 -11.79 -16.45
CA SER A 145 -1.02 -11.41 -17.55
C SER A 145 -2.09 -12.50 -17.77
N PRO A 146 -3.36 -12.11 -17.99
CA PRO A 146 -4.41 -13.09 -18.24
C PRO A 146 -4.30 -13.69 -19.65
N GLU A 147 -4.46 -15.00 -19.74
CA GLU A 147 -4.79 -15.69 -21.00
C GLU A 147 -6.31 -15.68 -21.19
N ILE A 148 -6.76 -15.42 -22.41
CA ILE A 148 -8.17 -15.18 -22.74
C ILE A 148 -8.76 -16.44 -23.38
N GLY A 149 -9.92 -16.88 -22.88
CA GLY A 149 -10.75 -17.91 -23.50
C GLY A 149 -11.85 -17.34 -24.41
N ASP A 150 -12.80 -18.18 -24.81
CA ASP A 150 -13.97 -17.74 -25.59
C ASP A 150 -14.91 -16.84 -24.75
N ILE A 151 -15.68 -15.96 -25.41
CA ILE A 151 -16.56 -14.99 -24.72
C ILE A 151 -17.56 -15.64 -23.76
N TRP A 152 -18.01 -16.86 -24.08
CA TRP A 152 -18.91 -17.66 -23.24
C TRP A 152 -18.26 -18.16 -21.95
N THR A 153 -16.93 -18.26 -21.92
CA THR A 153 -16.15 -18.58 -20.72
C THR A 153 -15.76 -17.30 -19.96
N GLU A 154 -15.48 -16.22 -20.68
CA GLU A 154 -14.98 -14.96 -20.11
C GLU A 154 -16.05 -14.16 -19.36
N ILE A 155 -17.32 -14.24 -19.75
CA ILE A 155 -18.42 -13.56 -19.00
C ILE A 155 -18.63 -14.20 -17.61
N PRO A 156 -18.82 -15.54 -17.47
CA PRO A 156 -18.86 -16.19 -16.15
C PRO A 156 -17.58 -15.94 -15.34
N ARG A 157 -16.41 -15.95 -16.01
CA ARG A 157 -15.11 -15.69 -15.39
C ARG A 157 -15.02 -14.29 -14.81
N LEU A 158 -15.63 -13.27 -15.42
CA LEU A 158 -15.71 -11.92 -14.86
C LEU A 158 -16.46 -11.89 -13.53
N PHE A 159 -17.64 -12.52 -13.44
CA PHE A 159 -18.41 -12.59 -12.19
C PHE A 159 -17.70 -13.41 -11.12
N HIS A 160 -17.08 -14.52 -11.51
CA HIS A 160 -16.25 -15.32 -10.61
C HIS A 160 -15.07 -14.49 -10.08
N ASN A 161 -14.35 -13.76 -10.94
CA ASN A 161 -13.25 -12.88 -10.54
C ASN A 161 -13.71 -11.76 -9.59
N PHE A 162 -14.87 -11.17 -9.84
CA PHE A 162 -15.46 -10.19 -8.92
C PHE A 162 -15.68 -10.81 -7.52
N GLN A 163 -16.19 -12.04 -7.45
CA GLN A 163 -16.37 -12.74 -6.18
C GLN A 163 -15.04 -13.11 -5.52
N THR A 164 -14.09 -13.70 -6.26
CA THR A 164 -12.82 -14.19 -5.69
C THR A 164 -11.96 -13.08 -5.11
N VAL A 165 -11.95 -11.89 -5.73
CA VAL A 165 -11.25 -10.70 -5.18
C VAL A 165 -11.64 -10.44 -3.73
N TRP A 166 -12.93 -10.58 -3.40
CA TRP A 166 -13.45 -10.28 -2.06
C TRP A 166 -13.53 -11.50 -1.13
N ILE A 167 -13.31 -12.71 -1.64
CA ILE A 167 -13.29 -13.95 -0.85
C ILE A 167 -11.87 -14.35 -0.49
N ASN A 168 -10.96 -14.39 -1.46
CA ASN A 168 -9.59 -14.88 -1.30
C ASN A 168 -8.51 -13.96 -1.88
N GLY A 169 -8.89 -12.77 -2.37
CA GLY A 169 -7.95 -11.77 -2.90
C GLY A 169 -7.43 -12.09 -4.30
N ARG A 170 -7.89 -13.14 -4.98
CA ARG A 170 -7.39 -13.52 -6.32
C ARG A 170 -8.18 -12.84 -7.43
N GLN A 171 -7.43 -12.31 -8.40
CA GLN A 171 -7.96 -11.60 -9.56
C GLN A 171 -7.06 -11.85 -10.78
N GLU A 172 -7.55 -12.59 -11.76
CA GLU A 172 -6.74 -13.08 -12.87
C GLU A 172 -6.39 -11.99 -13.90
N TYR A 173 -7.24 -10.98 -14.07
CA TYR A 173 -6.98 -9.85 -14.97
C TYR A 173 -6.00 -8.82 -14.35
N ASP A 174 -5.91 -8.72 -13.03
CA ASP A 174 -5.03 -7.79 -12.31
C ASP A 174 -4.76 -8.25 -10.86
N ASP A 175 -3.78 -9.15 -10.72
CA ASP A 175 -3.38 -9.73 -9.42
C ASP A 175 -3.03 -8.68 -8.37
N HIS A 176 -2.62 -7.47 -8.80
CA HIS A 176 -2.28 -6.36 -7.92
C HIS A 176 -3.41 -5.95 -6.96
N GLN A 177 -4.67 -6.25 -7.28
CA GLN A 177 -5.84 -5.93 -6.46
C GLN A 177 -5.93 -6.74 -5.16
N TRP A 178 -5.10 -7.76 -4.96
CA TRP A 178 -5.12 -8.64 -3.79
C TRP A 178 -5.10 -7.89 -2.44
N ALA A 179 -4.42 -6.74 -2.37
CA ALA A 179 -4.27 -5.97 -1.15
C ALA A 179 -5.56 -5.23 -0.72
N LEU A 180 -6.58 -5.11 -1.59
CA LEU A 180 -7.83 -4.42 -1.26
C LEU A 180 -8.63 -5.14 -0.17
N LEU A 181 -8.71 -6.47 -0.24
CA LEU A 181 -9.42 -7.30 0.74
C LEU A 181 -8.84 -7.16 2.16
N PRO A 182 -7.53 -7.39 2.40
CA PRO A 182 -6.95 -7.23 3.74
C PRO A 182 -6.99 -5.77 4.23
N LEU A 183 -6.89 -4.77 3.34
CA LEU A 183 -7.07 -3.36 3.72
C LEU A 183 -8.51 -3.05 4.16
N LEU A 184 -9.51 -3.66 3.53
CA LEU A 184 -10.92 -3.52 3.93
C LEU A 184 -11.17 -4.21 5.29
N GLN A 185 -10.74 -5.47 5.44
CA GLN A 185 -10.83 -6.21 6.69
C GLN A 185 -10.14 -5.46 7.83
N GLY A 186 -8.94 -4.94 7.58
CA GLY A 186 -8.19 -4.10 8.51
C GLY A 186 -8.95 -2.85 8.97
N ALA A 187 -9.64 -2.17 8.05
CA ALA A 187 -10.46 -1.02 8.39
C ALA A 187 -11.57 -1.39 9.39
N PHE A 188 -12.23 -2.53 9.20
CA PHE A 188 -13.24 -3.04 10.14
C PHE A 188 -12.63 -3.48 11.47
N THR A 189 -11.46 -4.12 11.48
CA THR A 189 -10.71 -4.41 12.71
C THR A 189 -10.46 -3.14 13.51
N ILE A 190 -10.08 -2.03 12.86
CA ILE A 190 -9.90 -0.73 13.52
C ILE A 190 -11.24 -0.18 14.03
N TYR A 191 -12.31 -0.22 13.24
CA TYR A 191 -13.62 0.28 13.67
C TYR A 191 -14.15 -0.47 14.89
N VAL A 192 -14.05 -1.80 14.91
CA VAL A 192 -14.42 -2.64 16.06
C VAL A 192 -13.52 -2.33 17.26
N THR A 193 -12.21 -2.21 17.05
CA THR A 193 -11.26 -1.87 18.12
C THR A 193 -11.56 -0.50 18.73
N LEU A 194 -11.83 0.51 17.91
CA LEU A 194 -12.17 1.86 18.38
C LEU A 194 -13.52 1.88 19.08
N PHE A 195 -14.53 1.16 18.57
CA PHE A 195 -15.83 1.03 19.21
C PHE A 195 -15.71 0.39 20.60
N ALA A 196 -14.96 -0.71 20.72
CA ALA A 196 -14.73 -1.40 21.99
C ALA A 196 -13.92 -0.57 23.00
N THR A 197 -13.07 0.35 22.52
CA THR A 197 -12.17 1.14 23.37
C THR A 197 -12.60 2.61 23.54
N VAL A 198 -13.75 3.00 22.98
CA VAL A 198 -14.20 4.41 22.95
C VAL A 198 -14.45 4.97 24.36
N PHE A 199 -14.95 4.15 25.28
CA PHE A 199 -15.23 4.52 26.67
C PHE A 199 -14.01 4.43 27.59
N MET A 200 -12.90 3.89 27.10
CA MET A 200 -11.68 3.74 27.91
C MET A 200 -10.96 5.07 28.08
N LYS A 201 -10.32 5.24 29.25
CA LYS A 201 -9.34 6.31 29.45
C LYS A 201 -8.19 6.14 28.43
N ASN A 202 -7.61 7.25 27.98
CA ASN A 202 -6.54 7.27 26.95
C ASN A 202 -5.42 6.25 27.23
N ARG A 203 -4.91 6.22 28.47
CA ARG A 203 -3.83 5.31 28.88
C ARG A 203 -4.24 3.83 28.84
N CYS A 204 -5.46 3.53 29.26
CA CYS A 204 -6.01 2.17 29.20
C CYS A 204 -6.16 1.72 27.75
N ARG A 205 -6.66 2.61 26.86
CA ARG A 205 -6.75 2.31 25.43
C ARG A 205 -5.38 2.05 24.80
N ILE A 206 -4.38 2.91 25.06
CA ILE A 206 -3.00 2.69 24.57
C ILE A 206 -2.50 1.31 25.02
N PHE A 207 -2.69 0.97 26.29
CA PHE A 207 -2.31 -0.34 26.81
C PHE A 207 -3.05 -1.49 26.10
N THR A 208 -4.38 -1.41 25.96
CA THR A 208 -5.17 -2.44 25.26
C THR A 208 -4.75 -2.63 23.81
N VAL A 209 -4.57 -1.53 23.06
CA VAL A 209 -4.14 -1.60 21.65
C VAL A 209 -2.70 -2.12 21.55
N PHE A 210 -1.83 -1.78 22.51
CA PHE A 210 -0.46 -2.31 22.56
C PHE A 210 -0.41 -3.81 22.86
N VAL A 211 -1.27 -4.30 23.76
CA VAL A 211 -1.42 -5.73 24.03
C VAL A 211 -1.90 -6.45 22.75
N LEU A 212 -2.88 -5.88 22.04
CA LEU A 212 -3.38 -6.45 20.79
C LEU A 212 -2.31 -6.42 19.68
N PHE A 213 -1.54 -5.34 19.57
CA PHE A 213 -0.40 -5.26 18.67
C PHE A 213 0.64 -6.34 18.99
N SER A 214 1.00 -6.49 20.27
CA SER A 214 1.96 -7.50 20.72
C SER A 214 1.47 -8.92 20.45
N TRP A 215 0.16 -9.17 20.58
CA TRP A 215 -0.45 -10.45 20.24
C TRP A 215 -0.27 -10.81 18.76
N TYR A 216 -0.59 -9.88 17.84
CA TYR A 216 -0.36 -10.10 16.41
C TYR A 216 1.12 -10.16 16.04
N TRP A 217 1.98 -9.42 16.76
CA TRP A 217 3.41 -9.46 16.57
C TRP A 217 4.00 -10.85 16.84
N LEU A 218 3.53 -11.51 17.90
CA LEU A 218 3.97 -12.86 18.30
C LEU A 218 3.40 -13.98 17.43
N SER A 219 2.39 -13.69 16.59
CA SER A 219 1.85 -14.68 15.66
C SER A 219 2.82 -14.92 14.49
N PRO A 220 3.22 -16.17 14.19
CA PRO A 220 4.07 -16.49 13.04
C PRO A 220 3.30 -16.52 11.71
N PHE A 221 1.97 -16.40 11.74
CA PHE A 221 1.15 -16.41 10.53
C PHE A 221 1.53 -15.28 9.58
N PRO A 222 1.50 -15.54 8.26
CA PRO A 222 1.93 -14.55 7.27
C PRO A 222 1.02 -13.32 7.29
N GLU A 223 1.60 -12.19 6.91
CA GLU A 223 0.94 -10.91 6.67
C GLU A 223 0.44 -10.16 7.90
N LYS A 224 0.46 -10.78 9.09
CA LYS A 224 0.09 -10.12 10.36
C LYS A 224 0.96 -8.91 10.64
N GLU A 225 2.25 -8.99 10.31
CA GLU A 225 3.20 -7.89 10.40
C GLU A 225 2.91 -6.75 9.43
N THR A 226 2.37 -7.07 8.24
CA THR A 226 2.12 -6.11 7.16
C THR A 226 0.77 -5.42 7.34
N PHE A 227 -0.21 -6.11 7.92
CA PHE A 227 -1.59 -5.64 8.06
C PHE A 227 -1.96 -5.33 9.51
N GLU A 228 -2.33 -6.31 10.32
CA GLU A 228 -2.87 -6.10 11.68
C GLU A 228 -1.93 -5.29 12.58
N CYS A 229 -0.64 -5.62 12.59
CA CYS A 229 0.35 -4.84 13.33
C CYS A 229 0.38 -3.39 12.87
N GLN A 230 0.36 -3.13 11.56
CA GLN A 230 0.43 -1.78 11.00
C GLN A 230 -0.84 -0.97 11.25
N PHE A 231 -2.01 -1.60 11.11
CA PHE A 231 -3.30 -0.98 11.46
C PHE A 231 -3.30 -0.51 12.91
N LEU A 232 -2.88 -1.38 13.83
CA LEU A 232 -2.84 -1.08 15.26
C LEU A 232 -1.73 -0.07 15.59
N TRP A 233 -0.58 -0.13 14.93
CA TRP A 233 0.47 0.88 15.06
C TRP A 233 -0.01 2.27 14.64
N GLY A 234 -0.80 2.36 13.57
CA GLY A 234 -1.45 3.60 13.14
C GLY A 234 -2.39 4.17 14.21
N VAL A 235 -3.18 3.32 14.87
CA VAL A 235 -4.04 3.71 15.99
C VAL A 235 -3.21 4.17 17.21
N LEU A 236 -2.21 3.38 17.60
CA LEU A 236 -1.32 3.69 18.73
C LEU A 236 -0.60 5.02 18.54
N LEU A 237 -0.03 5.25 17.36
CA LEU A 237 0.69 6.49 17.08
C LEU A 237 -0.26 7.70 17.10
N CYS A 238 -1.52 7.51 16.70
CA CYS A 238 -2.54 8.54 16.82
C CYS A 238 -2.88 8.86 18.29
N ASP A 239 -2.89 7.88 19.19
CA ASP A 239 -3.09 8.11 20.62
C ASP A 239 -1.86 8.73 21.30
N ILE A 240 -0.65 8.23 20.99
CA ILE A 240 0.63 8.69 21.56
C ILE A 240 0.90 10.14 21.19
N ARG A 241 0.78 10.49 19.90
CA ARG A 241 0.99 11.85 19.39
C ARG A 241 0.22 12.92 20.18
N ASP A 242 -0.94 12.49 20.64
CA ASP A 242 -2.07 13.32 20.99
C ASP A 242 -2.20 13.30 22.54
N ASP A 243 -1.34 12.52 23.22
CA ASP A 243 -1.10 12.52 24.66
C ASP A 243 -0.36 13.80 25.12
N PRO A 244 -0.74 14.42 26.25
CA PRO A 244 -0.09 15.63 26.75
C PRO A 244 1.40 15.47 27.08
N ILE A 245 1.82 14.30 27.59
CA ILE A 245 3.22 14.06 27.99
C ILE A 245 4.10 14.07 26.75
N PHE A 246 3.67 13.37 25.70
CA PHE A 246 4.40 13.33 24.43
C PHE A 246 4.50 14.72 23.78
N ARG A 247 3.40 15.48 23.77
CA ARG A 247 3.40 16.86 23.22
C ARG A 247 4.34 17.79 23.98
N ASN A 248 4.35 17.72 25.31
CA ASN A 248 5.27 18.49 26.14
C ASN A 248 6.73 18.09 25.88
N PHE A 249 7.01 16.80 25.74
CA PHE A 249 8.35 16.30 25.40
C PHE A 249 8.84 16.84 24.05
N VAL A 250 8.00 16.75 23.01
CA VAL A 250 8.30 17.23 21.65
C VAL A 250 8.57 18.74 21.59
N THR A 251 7.91 19.50 22.45
CA THR A 251 8.03 20.97 22.50
C THR A 251 9.24 21.41 23.32
N ASN A 252 9.44 20.80 24.51
CA ASN A 252 10.46 21.25 25.47
C ASN A 252 11.87 20.71 25.18
N HIS A 253 12.00 19.62 24.42
CA HIS A 253 13.30 18.98 24.15
C HIS A 253 13.65 18.87 22.66
N PRO A 254 13.82 20.00 21.94
CA PRO A 254 14.03 20.00 20.49
C PRO A 254 15.32 19.29 20.06
N LYS A 255 16.39 19.33 20.87
CA LYS A 255 17.66 18.65 20.58
C LYS A 255 17.51 17.12 20.66
N ILE A 256 16.91 16.61 21.74
CA ILE A 256 16.65 15.18 21.94
C ILE A 256 15.70 14.67 20.85
N ARG A 257 14.62 15.41 20.58
CA ARG A 257 13.68 15.10 19.50
C ARG A 257 14.38 14.94 18.15
N ARG A 258 15.27 15.87 17.78
CA ARG A 258 16.04 15.79 16.52
C ARG A 258 16.96 14.57 16.49
N ALA A 259 17.65 14.27 17.59
CA ALA A 259 18.49 13.08 17.69
C ALA A 259 17.68 11.79 17.52
N LEU A 260 16.56 11.66 18.25
CA LEU A 260 15.65 10.51 18.15
C LEU A 260 15.07 10.36 16.75
N GLN A 261 14.64 11.46 16.12
CA GLN A 261 14.17 11.45 14.74
C GLN A 261 15.23 10.88 13.79
N ILE A 262 16.47 11.38 13.86
CA ILE A 262 17.55 10.93 12.96
C ILE A 262 17.82 9.44 13.18
N ILE A 263 17.86 8.99 14.44
CA ILE A 263 18.05 7.58 14.78
C ILE A 263 16.92 6.74 14.20
N PHE A 264 15.65 7.09 14.45
CA PHE A 264 14.52 6.30 13.98
C PHE A 264 14.38 6.28 12.45
N ILE A 265 14.62 7.39 11.76
CA ILE A 265 14.58 7.42 10.29
C ILE A 265 15.74 6.62 9.71
N THR A 266 16.97 6.83 10.21
CA THR A 266 18.15 6.12 9.69
C THR A 266 18.04 4.62 9.94
N LEU A 267 17.75 4.22 11.18
CA LEU A 267 17.57 2.82 11.53
C LEU A 267 16.37 2.21 10.79
N GLY A 268 15.27 2.94 10.68
CA GLY A 268 14.07 2.49 9.98
C GLY A 268 14.34 2.18 8.50
N ILE A 269 15.03 3.09 7.78
CA ILE A 269 15.41 2.88 6.39
C ILE A 269 16.44 1.75 6.27
N TYR A 270 17.39 1.63 7.21
CA TYR A 270 18.37 0.54 7.23
C TYR A 270 17.68 -0.83 7.28
N VAL A 271 16.82 -1.04 8.28
CA VAL A 271 16.17 -2.34 8.49
C VAL A 271 15.09 -2.61 7.44
N ALA A 272 14.35 -1.59 6.98
CA ALA A 272 13.44 -1.72 5.84
C ALA A 272 14.19 -2.15 4.55
N GLY A 273 15.49 -1.91 4.50
CA GLY A 273 16.36 -2.33 3.40
C GLY A 273 16.57 -3.84 3.31
N PHE A 274 16.24 -4.65 4.33
CA PHE A 274 16.48 -6.10 4.35
C PHE A 274 16.09 -6.76 3.02
N PRO A 275 16.96 -7.54 2.36
CA PRO A 275 16.72 -8.05 1.00
C PRO A 275 15.61 -9.10 0.98
N GLY A 276 14.93 -9.23 -0.16
CA GLY A 276 13.83 -10.19 -0.31
C GLY A 276 14.31 -11.58 -0.69
N GLU A 277 15.41 -11.64 -1.43
CA GLU A 277 16.05 -12.86 -1.92
C GLU A 277 17.47 -12.94 -1.39
N HIS A 278 17.93 -14.15 -1.08
CA HIS A 278 19.29 -14.46 -0.62
C HIS A 278 19.88 -13.48 0.42
N PRO A 279 19.19 -13.22 1.54
CA PRO A 279 19.70 -12.33 2.59
C PRO A 279 21.05 -12.76 3.18
N GLU A 280 21.45 -14.01 3.03
CA GLU A 280 22.70 -14.56 3.50
C GLU A 280 23.94 -14.02 2.75
N TRP A 281 23.80 -13.54 1.52
CA TRP A 281 24.95 -13.15 0.68
C TRP A 281 25.67 -11.86 1.14
N ALA A 282 25.08 -11.03 2.02
CA ALA A 282 25.72 -9.81 2.51
C ALA A 282 25.87 -9.78 4.05
N GLY A 283 26.97 -9.21 4.54
CA GLY A 283 27.26 -9.14 5.97
C GLY A 283 26.22 -8.33 6.76
N TRP A 284 25.78 -7.20 6.21
CA TRP A 284 24.79 -6.32 6.85
C TRP A 284 23.40 -6.97 6.96
N SER A 285 22.99 -7.78 5.97
CA SER A 285 21.73 -8.51 6.01
C SER A 285 21.81 -9.75 6.89
N ARG A 286 22.96 -10.44 6.95
CA ARG A 286 23.21 -11.52 7.94
C ARG A 286 23.08 -11.04 9.39
N GLN A 287 23.56 -9.83 9.68
CA GLN A 287 23.34 -9.22 11.00
C GLN A 287 21.84 -9.11 11.31
N LEU A 288 21.03 -8.71 10.34
CA LEU A 288 19.58 -8.59 10.50
C LEU A 288 18.87 -9.95 10.56
N ILE A 289 19.42 -11.02 9.96
CA ILE A 289 18.93 -12.39 10.21
C ILE A 289 19.13 -12.71 11.69
N TYR A 290 20.36 -12.58 12.19
CA TYR A 290 20.70 -12.87 13.58
C TYR A 290 19.83 -12.08 14.55
N VAL A 291 19.69 -10.77 14.38
CA VAL A 291 18.80 -9.96 15.23
C VAL A 291 17.34 -10.40 15.09
N GLY A 292 16.90 -10.70 13.87
CA GLY A 292 15.56 -11.18 13.55
C GLY A 292 15.19 -12.44 14.32
N ASP A 293 16.14 -13.38 14.43
CA ASP A 293 15.96 -14.64 15.17
C ASP A 293 15.67 -14.44 16.67
N TYR A 294 16.09 -13.31 17.26
CA TYR A 294 15.78 -12.98 18.65
C TYR A 294 14.47 -12.19 18.83
N ILE A 295 14.09 -11.37 17.86
CA ILE A 295 12.95 -10.43 18.01
C ILE A 295 11.66 -10.93 17.36
N PHE A 296 11.76 -11.84 16.40
CA PHE A 296 10.62 -12.42 15.70
C PHE A 296 10.24 -13.77 16.30
N PRO A 297 8.95 -14.12 16.29
CA PRO A 297 8.49 -15.39 16.84
C PRO A 297 9.09 -16.57 16.06
N PRO A 298 9.38 -17.69 16.74
CA PRO A 298 9.81 -18.93 16.09
C PRO A 298 8.83 -19.38 15.01
N GLY A 299 9.34 -19.87 13.88
CA GLY A 299 8.52 -20.27 12.74
C GLY A 299 8.10 -19.11 11.83
N THR A 300 8.67 -17.92 11.98
CA THR A 300 8.50 -16.82 11.03
C THR A 300 9.02 -17.23 9.65
N THR A 301 8.14 -17.23 8.64
CA THR A 301 8.49 -17.60 7.27
C THR A 301 8.98 -16.42 6.43
N ASN A 302 8.59 -15.19 6.76
CA ASN A 302 8.86 -14.01 5.93
C ASN A 302 9.55 -12.88 6.71
N TYR A 303 10.87 -13.01 6.91
CA TYR A 303 11.70 -12.00 7.58
C TYR A 303 11.68 -10.66 6.83
N ALA A 304 11.64 -10.74 5.50
CA ALA A 304 11.60 -9.59 4.61
C ALA A 304 10.40 -8.67 4.86
N LYS A 305 9.19 -9.22 5.06
CA LYS A 305 8.01 -8.43 5.42
C LYS A 305 8.09 -7.88 6.85
N ARG A 306 8.59 -8.66 7.82
CA ARG A 306 8.75 -8.19 9.20
C ARG A 306 9.73 -7.04 9.34
N TRP A 307 10.88 -7.12 8.67
CA TRP A 307 11.84 -6.03 8.67
C TRP A 307 11.31 -4.77 7.97
N SER A 308 10.48 -4.92 6.93
CA SER A 308 9.77 -3.79 6.31
C SER A 308 8.77 -3.15 7.28
N ALA A 309 8.05 -3.96 8.07
CA ALA A 309 7.14 -3.52 9.12
C ALA A 309 7.87 -2.74 10.22
N VAL A 310 8.92 -3.31 10.82
CA VAL A 310 9.76 -2.61 11.83
C VAL A 310 10.32 -1.32 11.26
N GLY A 311 10.85 -1.38 10.04
CA GLY A 311 11.46 -0.22 9.39
C GLY A 311 10.45 0.91 9.20
N TRP A 312 9.23 0.57 8.77
CA TRP A 312 8.16 1.56 8.66
C TRP A 312 7.67 2.07 10.02
N ASP A 313 7.55 1.21 11.04
CA ASP A 313 7.13 1.62 12.39
C ASP A 313 8.08 2.69 12.96
N LEU A 314 9.39 2.48 12.80
CA LEU A 314 10.44 3.43 13.17
C LEU A 314 10.37 4.71 12.32
N CYS A 315 10.22 4.59 11.00
CA CYS A 315 10.10 5.76 10.12
C CYS A 315 8.87 6.60 10.47
N ALA A 316 7.71 5.98 10.71
CA ALA A 316 6.47 6.66 11.07
C ALA A 316 6.61 7.40 12.41
N LEU A 317 7.25 6.79 13.41
CA LEU A 317 7.56 7.44 14.68
C LEU A 317 8.50 8.64 14.48
N GLY A 318 9.53 8.48 13.64
CA GLY A 318 10.44 9.56 13.25
C GLY A 318 9.73 10.73 12.55
N ILE A 319 8.77 10.45 11.67
CA ILE A 319 7.95 11.47 11.00
C ILE A 319 7.07 12.21 12.01
N VAL A 320 6.41 11.50 12.93
CA VAL A 320 5.56 12.13 13.96
C VAL A 320 6.38 13.01 14.92
N LEU A 321 7.62 12.64 15.20
CA LEU A 321 8.56 13.46 15.99
C LEU A 321 9.11 14.67 15.21
N SER A 322 8.93 14.74 13.88
CA SER A 322 9.56 15.75 13.05
C SER A 322 8.56 16.66 12.34
N PRO A 323 8.41 17.92 12.81
CA PRO A 323 7.65 18.93 12.08
C PRO A 323 8.20 19.15 10.66
N THR A 324 9.52 19.14 10.49
CA THR A 324 10.17 19.35 9.18
C THR A 324 9.84 18.25 8.17
N LEU A 325 9.80 16.98 8.58
CA LEU A 325 9.38 15.90 7.69
C LEU A 325 7.88 15.97 7.39
N GLN A 326 7.05 16.32 8.38
CA GLN A 326 5.62 16.54 8.16
C GLN A 326 5.36 17.67 7.16
N ASP A 327 6.13 18.77 7.24
CA ASP A 327 6.06 19.88 6.28
C ASP A 327 6.52 19.45 4.88
N LEU A 328 7.61 18.67 4.79
CA LEU A 328 8.09 18.11 3.52
C LEU A 328 7.01 17.27 2.83
N PHE A 329 6.39 16.34 3.56
CA PHE A 329 5.31 15.51 3.03
C PHE A 329 4.01 16.28 2.79
N SER A 330 3.82 17.43 3.46
CA SER A 330 2.71 18.33 3.20
C SER A 330 2.91 19.25 1.99
N ASN A 331 3.99 19.06 1.21
CA ASN A 331 4.21 19.78 -0.04
C ASN A 331 3.15 19.39 -1.09
N ARG A 332 2.80 20.34 -1.97
CA ARG A 332 1.82 20.19 -3.05
C ARG A 332 2.08 18.97 -3.92
N ILE A 333 3.34 18.67 -4.24
CA ILE A 333 3.69 17.50 -5.07
C ILE A 333 3.27 16.21 -4.37
N PHE A 334 3.73 15.99 -3.13
CA PHE A 334 3.39 14.78 -2.37
C PHE A 334 1.89 14.66 -2.11
N MET A 335 1.20 15.76 -1.76
CA MET A 335 -0.25 15.75 -1.59
C MET A 335 -0.98 15.43 -2.89
N TRP A 336 -0.49 15.90 -4.05
CA TRP A 336 -1.09 15.58 -5.34
C TRP A 336 -0.91 14.11 -5.71
N LEU A 337 0.30 13.56 -5.49
CA LEU A 337 0.54 12.11 -5.61
C LEU A 337 -0.40 11.33 -4.67
N GLY A 338 -0.52 11.80 -3.43
CA GLY A 338 -1.40 11.25 -2.41
C GLY A 338 -2.87 11.24 -2.82
N ARG A 339 -3.37 12.33 -3.40
CA ARG A 339 -4.76 12.44 -3.88
C ARG A 339 -5.09 11.38 -4.93
N ASN A 340 -4.17 11.11 -5.85
CA ASN A 340 -4.38 10.16 -6.95
C ASN A 340 -3.87 8.73 -6.63
N SER A 341 -3.36 8.47 -5.43
CA SER A 341 -2.66 7.22 -5.07
C SER A 341 -3.53 5.97 -5.27
N PHE A 342 -4.83 6.05 -4.98
CA PHE A 342 -5.76 4.94 -5.14
C PHE A 342 -6.04 4.63 -6.61
N ALA A 343 -6.23 5.66 -7.43
CA ALA A 343 -6.36 5.50 -8.88
C ALA A 343 -5.06 4.96 -9.52
N VAL A 344 -3.90 5.42 -9.07
CA VAL A 344 -2.60 4.84 -9.49
C VAL A 344 -2.55 3.36 -9.14
N TYR A 345 -2.93 2.98 -7.91
CA TYR A 345 -3.00 1.59 -7.49
C TYR A 345 -3.91 0.74 -8.39
N LEU A 346 -5.09 1.24 -8.78
CA LEU A 346 -6.01 0.48 -9.65
C LEU A 346 -5.57 0.40 -11.12
N THR A 347 -4.80 1.38 -11.61
CA THR A 347 -4.50 1.50 -13.04
C THR A 347 -3.09 1.07 -13.42
N HIS A 348 -2.12 1.13 -12.50
CA HIS A 348 -0.71 0.89 -12.81
C HIS A 348 -0.44 -0.51 -13.35
N GLY A 349 -1.04 -1.56 -12.78
CA GLY A 349 -0.81 -2.94 -13.19
C GLY A 349 -1.23 -3.19 -14.64
N THR A 350 -2.43 -2.75 -14.99
CA THR A 350 -2.96 -2.83 -16.37
C THR A 350 -2.18 -1.95 -17.34
N LEU A 351 -1.91 -0.68 -16.99
CA LEU A 351 -1.13 0.22 -17.87
C LEU A 351 0.32 -0.23 -18.05
N LEU A 352 0.93 -0.87 -17.06
CA LEU A 352 2.28 -1.43 -17.17
C LEU A 352 2.29 -2.60 -18.16
N ARG A 353 1.39 -3.57 -17.98
CA ARG A 353 1.33 -4.78 -18.83
C ARG A 353 0.86 -4.49 -20.25
N VAL A 354 0.05 -3.47 -20.46
CA VAL A 354 -0.52 -3.14 -21.78
C VAL A 354 0.27 -2.05 -22.48
N VAL A 355 0.46 -0.89 -21.84
CA VAL A 355 1.06 0.30 -22.48
C VAL A 355 2.58 0.23 -22.42
N LEU A 356 3.16 0.10 -21.23
CA LEU A 356 4.63 0.10 -21.09
C LEU A 356 5.28 -1.08 -21.81
N CYS A 357 4.67 -2.28 -21.75
CA CYS A 357 5.15 -3.42 -22.52
C CYS A 357 5.19 -3.14 -24.02
N ARG A 358 4.18 -2.45 -24.59
CA ARG A 358 4.22 -2.07 -26.01
C ARG A 358 5.29 -1.03 -26.33
N MET A 359 5.55 -0.12 -25.41
CA MET A 359 6.62 0.87 -25.58
C MET A 359 8.01 0.23 -25.56
N ILE A 360 8.21 -0.85 -24.78
CA ILE A 360 9.50 -1.54 -24.65
C ILE A 360 9.71 -2.63 -25.71
N TYR A 361 8.67 -3.40 -26.04
CA TYR A 361 8.76 -4.59 -26.90
C TYR A 361 8.09 -4.42 -28.28
N GLY A 362 7.44 -3.28 -28.53
CA GLY A 362 6.71 -3.01 -29.77
C GLY A 362 5.23 -3.43 -29.75
N TRP A 363 4.55 -3.23 -30.88
CA TRP A 363 3.08 -3.29 -30.97
C TRP A 363 2.50 -4.62 -31.45
N SER A 364 3.26 -5.40 -32.23
CA SER A 364 2.77 -6.62 -32.90
C SER A 364 2.67 -7.83 -31.96
N GLY A 365 3.62 -7.96 -31.02
CA GLY A 365 3.85 -9.19 -30.28
C GLY A 365 4.35 -10.35 -31.16
N GLU A 366 4.89 -10.02 -32.33
CA GLU A 366 5.39 -10.94 -33.38
C GLU A 366 6.73 -10.43 -33.93
N PRO A 367 7.63 -11.31 -34.39
CA PRO A 367 7.44 -12.76 -34.56
C PRO A 367 7.47 -13.51 -33.22
N TRP A 368 6.60 -14.51 -33.08
CA TRP A 368 6.53 -15.42 -31.94
C TRP A 368 6.69 -16.83 -32.48
N VAL A 369 7.89 -17.37 -32.35
CA VAL A 369 8.25 -18.70 -32.86
C VAL A 369 8.46 -19.63 -31.66
N VAL A 370 7.72 -20.73 -31.66
CA VAL A 370 7.95 -21.85 -30.73
C VAL A 370 8.60 -22.94 -31.55
N ASP A 371 9.93 -23.00 -31.50
CA ASP A 371 10.67 -24.08 -32.14
C ASP A 371 10.53 -25.34 -31.29
N LYS A 372 10.79 -26.51 -31.88
CA LYS A 372 10.86 -27.77 -31.13
C LYS A 372 12.31 -28.20 -31.06
N ASP A 373 12.78 -28.57 -29.88
CA ASP A 373 14.11 -29.19 -29.74
C ASP A 373 14.14 -30.59 -30.39
N GLU A 374 15.33 -31.19 -30.44
CA GLU A 374 15.54 -32.52 -31.03
C GLU A 374 14.76 -33.64 -30.29
N GLU A 375 14.24 -33.37 -29.09
CA GLU A 375 13.44 -34.28 -28.27
C GLU A 375 11.92 -33.99 -28.37
N GLY A 376 11.53 -32.95 -29.12
CA GLY A 376 10.15 -32.54 -29.34
C GLY A 376 9.57 -31.57 -28.30
N ASN A 377 10.38 -31.07 -27.35
CA ASN A 377 9.96 -30.06 -26.38
C ASN A 377 9.92 -28.65 -27.00
N PRO A 378 8.95 -27.80 -26.61
CA PRO A 378 8.85 -26.44 -27.14
C PRO A 378 9.95 -25.51 -26.59
N VAL A 379 10.75 -24.94 -27.49
CA VAL A 379 11.71 -23.86 -27.22
C VAL A 379 11.04 -22.52 -27.56
N TYR A 380 10.83 -21.70 -26.53
CA TYR A 380 10.15 -20.42 -26.65
C TYR A 380 11.14 -19.29 -26.95
N HIS A 381 11.02 -18.65 -28.11
CA HIS A 381 11.78 -17.45 -28.45
C HIS A 381 11.05 -16.20 -27.97
N TRP A 382 11.48 -15.67 -26.82
CA TRP A 382 10.90 -14.48 -26.19
C TRP A 382 11.20 -13.19 -26.96
N LEU A 383 10.26 -12.24 -26.91
CA LEU A 383 10.47 -10.92 -27.49
C LEU A 383 11.64 -10.23 -26.80
N GLU A 384 12.61 -9.78 -27.59
CA GLU A 384 13.74 -9.01 -27.08
C GLU A 384 13.28 -7.63 -26.60
N ARG A 385 13.78 -7.23 -25.44
CA ARG A 385 13.53 -5.91 -24.86
C ARG A 385 14.26 -4.83 -25.67
N GLY A 386 13.65 -3.66 -25.82
CA GLY A 386 14.34 -2.49 -26.35
C GLY A 386 15.60 -2.14 -25.54
N GLY A 387 16.59 -1.51 -26.19
CA GLY A 387 17.83 -1.11 -25.52
C GLY A 387 17.63 -0.05 -24.43
N THR A 388 18.71 0.33 -23.75
CA THR A 388 18.69 1.30 -22.63
C THR A 388 17.99 2.62 -22.98
N PHE A 389 18.18 3.13 -24.20
CA PHE A 389 17.53 4.35 -24.66
C PHE A 389 16.00 4.24 -24.71
N THR A 390 15.48 3.07 -25.12
CA THR A 390 14.04 2.79 -25.09
C THR A 390 13.49 2.88 -23.68
N PHE A 391 14.19 2.32 -22.68
CA PHE A 391 13.79 2.43 -21.28
C PHE A 391 13.86 3.88 -20.75
N MET A 392 14.91 4.61 -21.10
CA MET A 392 15.08 6.01 -20.68
C MET A 392 13.97 6.94 -21.19
N ILE A 393 13.39 6.66 -22.36
CA ILE A 393 12.24 7.41 -22.88
C ILE A 393 10.93 6.83 -22.37
N SER A 394 10.78 5.50 -22.41
CA SER A 394 9.50 4.84 -22.18
C SER A 394 9.04 4.97 -20.73
N ILE A 395 9.95 4.85 -19.76
CA ILE A 395 9.58 4.93 -18.34
C ILE A 395 9.04 6.34 -17.98
N PRO A 396 9.72 7.47 -18.29
CA PRO A 396 9.18 8.80 -17.99
C PRO A 396 7.88 9.10 -18.73
N VAL A 397 7.78 8.74 -20.02
CA VAL A 397 6.54 8.93 -20.81
C VAL A 397 5.41 8.11 -20.22
N TRP A 398 5.67 6.86 -19.83
CA TRP A 398 4.67 6.01 -19.18
C TRP A 398 4.25 6.55 -17.80
N PHE A 399 5.18 7.07 -17.00
CA PHE A 399 4.82 7.72 -15.73
C PHE A 399 3.89 8.92 -15.95
N ALA A 400 4.16 9.75 -16.97
CA ALA A 400 3.28 10.86 -17.33
C ALA A 400 1.88 10.36 -17.74
N LEU A 401 1.80 9.30 -18.55
CA LEU A 401 0.54 8.67 -18.94
C LEU A 401 -0.21 8.05 -17.75
N LEU A 402 0.49 7.34 -16.86
CA LEU A 402 -0.05 6.73 -15.65
C LEU A 402 -0.67 7.79 -14.75
N TYR A 403 0.08 8.83 -14.41
CA TYR A 403 -0.39 9.87 -13.50
C TYR A 403 -1.48 10.75 -14.13
N THR A 404 -1.44 10.96 -15.45
CA THR A 404 -2.55 11.63 -16.16
C THR A 404 -3.81 10.78 -16.12
N SER A 405 -3.70 9.48 -16.41
CA SER A 405 -4.82 8.53 -16.36
C SER A 405 -5.40 8.43 -14.94
N ALA A 406 -4.54 8.34 -13.93
CA ALA A 406 -4.95 8.33 -12.53
C ALA A 406 -5.63 9.65 -12.12
N HIS A 407 -5.14 10.79 -12.62
CA HIS A 407 -5.78 12.08 -12.35
C HIS A 407 -7.19 12.18 -12.96
N LEU A 408 -7.36 11.71 -14.19
CA LEU A 408 -8.68 11.63 -14.84
C LEU A 408 -9.59 10.65 -14.08
N TRP A 409 -9.08 9.48 -13.71
CA TRP A 409 -9.80 8.50 -12.91
C TRP A 409 -10.30 9.09 -11.59
N THR A 410 -9.44 9.75 -10.82
CA THR A 410 -9.82 10.39 -9.57
C THR A 410 -10.82 11.52 -9.77
N THR A 411 -10.73 12.25 -10.89
CA THR A 411 -11.62 13.38 -11.18
C THR A 411 -13.00 12.93 -11.62
N TYR A 412 -13.12 11.84 -12.37
CA TYR A 412 -14.39 11.39 -12.96
C TYR A 412 -14.96 10.15 -12.26
N ILE A 413 -14.18 9.08 -12.17
CA ILE A 413 -14.63 7.77 -11.71
C ILE A 413 -14.74 7.74 -10.19
N ASP A 414 -13.70 8.14 -9.45
CA ASP A 414 -13.75 8.15 -7.98
C ASP A 414 -14.84 9.12 -7.48
N ASN A 415 -14.98 10.28 -8.13
CA ASN A 415 -16.04 11.24 -7.81
C ASN A 415 -17.44 10.71 -8.13
N ALA A 416 -17.62 9.96 -9.22
CA ALA A 416 -18.89 9.27 -9.50
C ALA A 416 -19.20 8.21 -8.43
N CYS A 417 -18.22 7.37 -8.09
CA CYS A 417 -18.37 6.34 -7.04
C CYS A 417 -18.65 6.96 -5.67
N ALA A 418 -18.04 8.10 -5.35
CA ALA A 418 -18.31 8.84 -4.12
C ALA A 418 -19.75 9.38 -4.08
N ARG A 419 -20.28 9.88 -5.22
CA ARG A 419 -21.69 10.32 -5.33
C ARG A 419 -22.65 9.14 -5.15
N ILE A 420 -22.37 7.99 -5.76
CA ILE A 420 -23.16 6.76 -5.58
C ILE A 420 -23.15 6.33 -4.10
N THR A 421 -21.99 6.36 -3.45
CA THR A 421 -21.87 6.02 -2.03
C THR A 421 -22.70 6.96 -1.14
N LEU A 422 -22.69 8.26 -1.43
CA LEU A 422 -23.49 9.25 -0.69
C LEU A 422 -24.99 9.06 -0.94
N TRP A 423 -25.37 8.72 -2.17
CA TRP A 423 -26.75 8.38 -2.51
C TRP A 423 -27.22 7.14 -1.74
N LEU A 424 -26.40 6.08 -1.69
CA LEU A 424 -26.68 4.88 -0.90
C LEU A 424 -26.86 5.21 0.58
N GLU A 425 -25.96 6.02 1.16
CA GLU A 425 -26.07 6.42 2.56
C GLU A 425 -27.37 7.17 2.84
N LYS A 426 -27.71 8.18 2.03
CA LYS A 426 -28.95 8.95 2.21
C LYS A 426 -30.22 8.11 2.04
N THR A 427 -30.17 7.11 1.16
CA THR A 427 -31.34 6.26 0.88
C THR A 427 -31.53 5.19 1.96
N MET A 428 -30.44 4.71 2.55
CA MET A 428 -30.47 3.60 3.51
C MET A 428 -30.52 4.06 4.97
N PHE A 429 -30.17 5.31 5.27
CA PHE A 429 -30.14 5.81 6.64
C PHE A 429 -31.43 6.56 6.93
N GLU A 430 -31.98 6.35 8.13
CA GLU A 430 -33.08 7.16 8.63
C GLU A 430 -32.60 8.61 8.76
N GLU A 431 -33.42 9.56 8.32
CA GLU A 431 -33.18 10.96 8.61
C GLU A 431 -33.25 11.13 10.13
N GLU A 432 -32.24 11.79 10.73
CA GLU A 432 -32.29 12.14 12.15
C GLU A 432 -33.46 13.10 12.33
N ASP A 433 -34.64 12.57 12.67
CA ASP A 433 -35.79 13.38 13.09
C ASP A 433 -35.34 14.21 14.31
N GLU A 434 -35.12 15.51 14.10
CA GLU A 434 -34.81 16.50 15.14
C GLU A 434 -35.87 16.54 16.26
N LYS A 435 -36.99 15.82 16.12
CA LYS A 435 -38.06 15.71 17.13
C LYS A 435 -37.81 14.66 18.22
N ASN A 436 -36.99 13.63 18.00
CA ASN A 436 -36.80 12.55 19.00
C ASN A 436 -35.61 12.78 19.95
N SER A 437 -34.70 13.70 19.63
CA SER A 437 -33.57 14.05 20.49
C SER A 437 -33.95 14.92 21.70
N MET A 438 -35.15 15.52 21.72
CA MET A 438 -35.68 16.27 22.86
C MET A 438 -36.44 15.41 23.90
N GLN A 439 -36.73 14.14 23.62
CA GLN A 439 -37.51 13.29 24.54
C GLN A 439 -36.69 12.35 25.43
N LEU A 440 -35.36 12.34 25.30
CA LEU A 440 -34.46 11.49 26.11
C LEU A 440 -33.27 12.27 26.70
N ALA A 441 -33.41 13.58 26.92
CA ALA A 441 -32.45 14.39 27.68
C ALA A 441 -32.81 14.42 29.17
#